data_AF-A0A838QI43-F1
#
_entry.id   AF-A0A838QI43-F1
#
_cell.length_a   1.000
_cell.length_b   1.000
_cell.length_c   1.000
_cell.angle_alpha   90.00
_cell.angle_beta   90.00
_cell.angle_gamma   90.00
#
_symmetry.space_group_name_H-M   'P 1'
#
loop_
_entity.id
_entity.type
_entity.pdbx_description
1 polymer ?
#
loop_
_entity_poly.entity_id
_entity_poly.type
_entity_poly.pdbx_seq_one_letter_code
_entity_poly.pdbx_strand_id
1 'polypeptide(L)'
;MADNSQQAADAFFPPYAETMTRIGRERGWPPTSRQEFELARSPGGALAVGSPQQVIDKILAQYEIFRHDRFLAQLTVGPMPHAKVMRAIELMGTEVAPVIRKATGAGLVE
;
A
#
# COMPACT_ATOMS: atom_id res chain seq x y z
N MET A 1 1.28 -2.58 -4.48
CA MET A 1 2.66 -2.35 -4.95
C MET A 1 2.84 -2.93 -6.34
N ALA A 2 3.88 -2.53 -7.06
CA ALA A 2 4.30 -3.07 -8.35
C ALA A 2 5.83 -2.94 -8.45
N ASP A 3 6.43 -3.37 -9.57
CA ASP A 3 7.88 -3.36 -9.76
C ASP A 3 8.50 -1.96 -9.64
N ASN A 4 7.74 -0.91 -9.97
CA ASN A 4 8.12 0.47 -9.66
C ASN A 4 6.96 1.34 -9.16
N SER A 5 7.33 2.48 -8.58
CA SER A 5 6.44 3.48 -7.99
C SER A 5 5.31 3.91 -8.94
N GLN A 6 5.67 4.24 -10.18
CA GLN A 6 4.74 4.81 -11.16
C GLN A 6 3.72 3.76 -11.61
N GLN A 7 4.16 2.55 -11.91
CA GLN A 7 3.28 1.44 -12.26
C GLN A 7 2.29 1.11 -11.13
N ALA A 8 2.75 1.15 -9.87
CA ALA A 8 1.87 0.93 -8.72
C ALA A 8 0.82 2.04 -8.60
N ALA A 9 1.22 3.30 -8.78
CA ALA A 9 0.33 4.46 -8.74
C ALA A 9 -0.73 4.39 -9.85
N ASP A 10 -0.31 4.16 -11.09
CA ASP A 10 -1.21 4.18 -12.25
C ASP A 10 -2.14 2.97 -12.30
N ALA A 11 -1.72 1.83 -11.75
CA ALA A 11 -2.59 0.67 -11.61
C ALA A 11 -3.65 0.86 -10.52
N PHE A 12 -3.28 1.47 -9.39
CA PHE A 12 -4.14 1.54 -8.21
C PHE A 12 -5.07 2.76 -8.23
N PHE A 13 -4.63 3.89 -8.79
CA PHE A 13 -5.36 5.16 -8.71
C PHE A 13 -6.76 5.09 -9.33
N PRO A 14 -6.99 4.61 -10.57
CA PRO A 14 -8.32 4.65 -11.17
C PRO A 14 -9.41 3.92 -10.35
N PRO A 15 -9.25 2.64 -9.97
CA PRO A 15 -10.28 1.95 -9.18
C PRO A 15 -10.40 2.49 -7.75
N TYR A 16 -9.29 2.96 -7.17
CA TYR A 16 -9.29 3.61 -5.86
C TYR A 16 -10.11 4.90 -5.88
N ALA A 17 -9.85 5.79 -6.84
CA ALA A 17 -10.51 7.09 -6.96
C ALA A 17 -12.01 6.92 -7.21
N GLU A 18 -12.40 5.98 -8.08
CA GLU A 18 -13.80 5.64 -8.31
C GLU A 18 -14.48 5.16 -7.01
N THR A 19 -13.86 4.17 -6.35
CA THR A 19 -14.41 3.57 -5.13
C THR A 19 -14.50 4.58 -3.99
N MET A 20 -13.45 5.36 -3.75
CA MET A 20 -13.40 6.34 -2.68
C MET A 20 -14.29 7.57 -2.95
N THR A 21 -14.47 7.96 -4.21
CA THR A 21 -15.45 8.99 -4.59
C THR A 21 -16.87 8.52 -4.33
N ARG A 22 -17.19 7.26 -4.67
CA ARG A 22 -18.51 6.68 -4.37
C ARG A 22 -18.77 6.61 -2.86
N ILE A 23 -17.81 6.10 -2.10
CA ILE A 23 -17.90 6.05 -0.63
C ILE A 23 -17.99 7.46 -0.03
N GLY A 24 -17.24 8.42 -0.58
CA GLY A 24 -17.24 9.81 -0.12
C GLY A 24 -18.58 10.50 -0.27
N ARG A 25 -19.30 10.21 -1.35
CA ARG A 25 -20.68 10.69 -1.55
C ARG A 25 -21.61 10.24 -0.43
N GLU A 26 -21.41 9.05 0.12
CA GLU A 26 -22.21 8.49 1.22
C GLU A 26 -21.75 8.98 2.60
N ARG A 27 -20.47 9.36 2.74
CA ARG A 27 -19.82 9.62 4.03
C ARG A 27 -19.32 11.06 4.25
N GLY A 28 -19.51 11.94 3.28
CA GLY A 28 -19.35 13.40 3.45
C GLY A 28 -17.99 13.98 3.08
N TRP A 29 -17.20 13.34 2.21
CA TRP A 29 -15.94 13.91 1.69
C TRP A 29 -15.95 14.07 0.16
N PRO A 30 -15.17 15.03 -0.40
CA PRO A 30 -15.16 15.29 -1.83
C PRO A 30 -14.57 14.13 -2.67
N PRO A 31 -14.83 14.13 -3.99
CA PRO A 31 -14.20 13.18 -4.92
C PRO A 31 -12.68 13.18 -4.81
N THR A 32 -12.07 12.01 -4.90
CA THR A 32 -10.61 11.87 -4.82
C THR A 32 -9.93 12.34 -6.09
N SER A 33 -9.07 13.35 -5.98
CA SER A 33 -8.21 13.81 -7.07
C SER A 33 -6.90 13.02 -7.16
N ARG A 34 -6.22 13.10 -8.32
CA ARG A 34 -4.87 12.53 -8.50
C ARG A 34 -3.87 13.14 -7.53
N GLN A 35 -3.95 14.45 -7.29
CA GLN A 35 -3.04 15.15 -6.39
C GLN A 35 -3.20 14.67 -4.93
N GLU A 36 -4.43 14.56 -4.43
CA GLU A 36 -4.70 14.02 -3.10
C GLU A 36 -4.24 12.57 -2.97
N PHE A 37 -4.40 11.76 -4.02
CA PHE A 37 -3.85 10.41 -4.06
C PHE A 37 -2.32 10.41 -3.95
N GLU A 38 -1.61 11.26 -4.70
CA GLU A 38 -0.15 11.36 -4.62
C GLU A 38 0.32 11.78 -3.23
N LEU A 39 -0.39 12.71 -2.58
CA LEU A 39 -0.15 13.08 -1.18
C LEU A 39 -0.40 11.90 -0.24
N ALA A 40 -1.49 11.15 -0.45
CA ALA A 40 -1.84 9.99 0.38
C ALA A 40 -0.84 8.83 0.25
N ARG A 41 -0.17 8.67 -0.90
CA ARG A 41 0.89 7.68 -1.11
C ARG A 41 2.31 8.18 -0.84
N SER A 42 2.48 9.45 -0.47
CA SER A 42 3.77 10.03 -0.06
C SER A 42 4.34 9.33 1.19
N PRO A 43 5.63 9.50 1.55
CA PRO A 43 6.22 8.84 2.73
C PRO A 43 5.42 9.02 4.03
N GLY A 44 4.88 10.23 4.27
CA GLY A 44 4.04 10.53 5.45
C GLY A 44 2.54 10.24 5.26
N GLY A 45 2.11 9.84 4.07
CA GLY A 45 0.72 9.54 3.77
C GLY A 45 0.28 8.14 4.21
N ALA A 46 -1.03 7.88 4.23
CA ALA A 46 -1.61 6.63 4.72
C ALA A 46 -1.46 5.43 3.77
N LEU A 47 -1.35 5.65 2.46
CA LEU A 47 -1.38 4.58 1.46
C LEU A 47 0.00 3.95 1.27
N ALA A 48 0.12 2.65 1.52
CA ALA A 48 1.29 1.83 1.19
C ALA A 48 1.25 1.37 -0.27
N VAL A 49 1.30 2.33 -1.19
CA VAL A 49 1.34 2.09 -2.64
C VAL A 49 2.71 2.56 -3.13
N GLY A 50 3.40 1.79 -3.97
CA GLY A 50 4.72 2.16 -4.49
C GLY A 50 5.51 0.94 -4.97
N SER A 51 6.83 1.13 -5.12
CA SER A 51 7.80 0.02 -5.28
C SER A 51 7.92 -0.78 -3.96
N PRO A 52 8.52 -1.98 -3.98
CA PRO A 52 8.77 -2.74 -2.76
C PRO A 52 9.56 -1.93 -1.72
N GLN A 53 10.62 -1.22 -2.14
CA GLN A 53 11.42 -0.39 -1.25
C GLN A 53 10.60 0.70 -0.56
N GLN A 54 9.76 1.43 -1.30
CA GLN A 54 8.92 2.47 -0.70
C GLN A 54 7.90 1.91 0.31
N VAL A 55 7.41 0.68 0.09
CA VAL A 55 6.52 0.01 1.03
C VAL A 55 7.29 -0.45 2.27
N ILE A 56 8.51 -0.99 2.10
CA ILE A 56 9.41 -1.33 3.21
C ILE A 56 9.65 -0.11 4.09
N ASP A 57 10.11 0.99 3.50
CA ASP A 57 10.45 2.23 4.21
C ASP A 57 9.25 2.74 5.02
N LYS A 58 8.05 2.71 4.42
CA LYS A 58 6.82 3.13 5.10
C LYS A 58 6.45 2.22 6.27
N ILE A 59 6.50 0.89 6.09
CA ILE A 59 6.18 -0.05 7.18
C ILE A 59 7.15 0.13 8.34
N LEU A 60 8.45 0.29 8.05
CA LEU A 60 9.46 0.51 9.10
C LEU A 60 9.27 1.86 9.80
N ALA A 61 9.02 2.94 9.06
CA ALA A 61 8.71 4.24 9.66
C ALA A 61 7.45 4.17 10.55
N GLN A 62 6.41 3.46 10.12
CA GLN A 62 5.22 3.22 10.95
C GLN A 62 5.52 2.34 12.17
N TYR A 63 6.42 1.36 12.04
CA TYR A 63 6.83 0.52 13.16
C TYR A 63 7.61 1.31 14.22
N GLU A 64 8.48 2.22 13.81
CA GLU A 64 9.21 3.11 14.73
C GLU A 64 8.26 3.96 15.58
N ILE A 65 7.17 4.44 14.99
CA ILE A 65 6.17 5.28 15.65
C ILE A 65 5.23 4.45 16.53
N PHE A 66 4.65 3.38 15.97
CA PHE A 66 3.53 2.68 16.60
C PHE A 66 3.92 1.42 17.34
N ARG A 67 5.10 0.84 17.06
CA ARG A 67 5.52 -0.48 17.57
C ARG A 67 4.45 -1.56 17.38
N HIS A 68 3.79 -1.55 16.22
CA HIS A 68 2.69 -2.46 15.91
C HIS A 68 3.18 -3.91 15.74
N ASP A 69 2.42 -4.88 16.25
CA ASP A 69 2.75 -6.31 16.13
C ASP A 69 2.35 -6.91 14.78
N ARG A 70 1.44 -6.24 14.04
CA ARG A 70 0.87 -6.76 12.80
C ARG A 70 0.59 -5.64 11.80
N PHE A 71 1.03 -5.84 10.57
CA PHE A 71 0.66 -5.04 9.40
C PHE A 71 -0.25 -5.86 8.49
N LEU A 72 -1.42 -5.30 8.13
CA LEU A 72 -2.36 -5.91 7.18
C LEU A 72 -2.48 -5.03 5.93
N ALA A 73 -2.20 -5.61 4.77
CA ALA A 73 -2.26 -4.91 3.50
C ALA A 73 -3.56 -5.23 2.74
N GLN A 74 -4.40 -4.22 2.52
CA GLN A 74 -5.49 -4.32 1.55
C GLN A 74 -4.96 -3.98 0.16
N LEU A 75 -4.82 -5.00 -0.69
CA LEU A 75 -4.23 -4.83 -2.03
C LEU A 75 -5.21 -4.32 -3.09
N THR A 76 -6.51 -4.41 -2.82
CA THR A 76 -7.57 -4.04 -3.75
C THR A 76 -8.61 -3.14 -3.09
N VAL A 77 -8.87 -2.00 -3.72
CA VAL A 77 -9.96 -1.08 -3.38
C VAL A 77 -10.68 -0.79 -4.69
N GLY A 78 -11.66 -1.63 -5.02
CA GLY A 78 -12.28 -1.69 -6.35
C GLY A 78 -11.66 -2.74 -7.28
N PRO A 79 -12.15 -2.83 -8.53
CA PRO A 79 -11.73 -3.84 -9.48
C PRO A 79 -10.28 -3.62 -9.94
N MET A 80 -9.46 -4.66 -9.84
CA MET A 80 -8.07 -4.66 -10.26
C MET A 80 -7.81 -5.89 -11.14
N PRO A 81 -6.98 -5.79 -12.20
CA PRO A 81 -6.58 -6.96 -12.97
C PRO A 81 -5.93 -8.01 -12.06
N HIS A 82 -6.44 -9.25 -12.09
CA HIS A 82 -5.99 -10.32 -11.19
C HIS A 82 -4.47 -10.51 -11.22
N ALA A 83 -3.86 -10.48 -12.41
CA ALA A 83 -2.40 -10.61 -12.57
C ALA A 83 -1.61 -9.53 -11.79
N LYS A 84 -2.12 -8.29 -11.71
CA LYS A 84 -1.46 -7.22 -10.94
C LYS A 84 -1.58 -7.46 -9.44
N VAL A 85 -2.71 -8.01 -8.98
CA VAL A 85 -2.91 -8.40 -7.58
C VAL A 85 -1.96 -9.55 -7.22
N MET A 86 -1.87 -10.58 -8.06
CA MET A 86 -0.94 -11.70 -7.86
C MET A 86 0.52 -11.23 -7.83
N ARG A 87 0.92 -10.32 -8.72
CA ARG A 87 2.27 -9.73 -8.68
C ARG A 87 2.52 -8.95 -7.39
N ALA A 88 1.54 -8.20 -6.89
CA ALA A 88 1.66 -7.49 -5.62
C ALA A 88 1.79 -8.45 -4.41
N ILE A 89 1.09 -9.59 -4.44
CA ILE A 89 1.21 -10.66 -3.42
C ILE A 89 2.61 -11.26 -3.45
N GLU A 90 3.11 -11.58 -4.65
CA GLU A 90 4.46 -12.10 -4.84
C GLU A 90 5.50 -11.15 -4.23
N LEU A 91 5.50 -9.88 -4.65
CA LEU A 91 6.43 -8.85 -4.14
C LEU A 91 6.32 -8.66 -2.61
N MET A 92 5.11 -8.69 -2.06
CA MET A 92 4.90 -8.62 -0.61
C MET A 92 5.58 -9.80 0.11
N GLY A 93 5.47 -11.01 -0.44
CA GLY A 93 6.02 -12.22 0.15
C GLY A 93 7.52 -12.42 -0.06
N THR A 94 8.04 -12.05 -1.24
CA THR A 94 9.43 -12.33 -1.64
C THR A 94 10.39 -11.19 -1.39
N GLU A 95 9.93 -9.94 -1.44
CA GLU A 95 10.81 -8.76 -1.34
C GLU A 95 10.59 -8.01 -0.03
N VAL A 96 9.34 -7.74 0.34
CA VAL A 96 9.03 -6.88 1.50
C VAL A 96 9.06 -7.65 2.81
N ALA A 97 8.31 -8.74 2.93
CA ALA A 97 8.16 -9.47 4.19
C ALA A 97 9.50 -9.95 4.79
N PRO A 98 10.47 -10.47 4.02
CA PRO A 98 11.77 -10.87 4.57
C PRO A 98 12.54 -9.71 5.20
N VAL A 99 12.52 -8.54 4.57
CA VAL A 99 13.20 -7.33 5.08
C VAL A 99 12.56 -6.85 6.38
N ILE A 100 11.22 -6.78 6.43
CA ILE A 100 10.50 -6.36 7.64
C ILE A 100 10.76 -7.32 8.80
N ARG A 101 10.68 -8.63 8.58
CA ARG A 101 10.95 -9.65 9.61
C ARG A 101 12.36 -9.54 10.16
N LYS A 102 13.35 -9.36 9.28
CA LYS A 102 14.75 -9.15 9.68
C LYS A 102 14.93 -7.88 10.50
N ALA A 103 14.33 -6.77 10.08
CA ALA A 103 14.50 -5.47 10.74
C ALA A 103 13.78 -5.37 12.09
N THR A 104 12.63 -6.03 12.23
CA THR A 104 11.79 -5.95 13.44
C THR A 104 12.09 -7.04 14.46
N GLY A 105 12.96 -8.01 14.13
CA GLY A 105 13.23 -9.16 14.98
C GLY A 105 12.04 -10.12 15.09
N ALA A 106 11.00 -9.94 14.25
CA ALA A 106 9.90 -10.89 14.07
C ALA A 106 10.42 -12.12 13.32
N GLY A 107 11.29 -12.88 13.99
CA GLY A 107 11.75 -14.19 13.58
C GLY A 107 10.59 -15.17 13.57
N LEU A 108 10.62 -16.05 12.57
CA LEU A 108 9.76 -17.20 12.43
C LEU A 108 9.59 -17.88 13.80
N VAL A 109 8.34 -17.97 14.26
CA VAL A 109 8.00 -18.98 15.27
C VAL A 109 8.25 -20.31 14.56
N GLU A 110 9.28 -21.04 15.00
CA GLU A 110 9.44 -22.47 14.68
C GLU A 110 8.23 -23.25 15.18
#